data_AF-A0A9Q3DR72-F1
#
_entry.id   AF-A0A9Q3DR72-F1
#
_cell.length_a   1.000
_cell.length_b   1.000
_cell.length_c   1.000
_cell.angle_alpha   90.00
_cell.angle_beta   90.00
_cell.angle_gamma   90.00
#
_symmetry.space_group_name_H-M   'P 1'
#
loop_
_entity.id
_entity.type
_entity.pdbx_description
1 polymer ?
#
loop_
_entity_poly.entity_id
_entity_poly.type
_entity_poly.pdbx_seq_one_letter_code
_entity_poly.pdbx_strand_id
1 'polypeptide(L)'
;MYVSYHQYDWNTWLPLAEFSYNNSDHSSTKQSTFFTVYERDPQFESVHITQDTPSERLSTKIQSVQQDVKRELEVVINSFKSYADKSRASPPIFNPGDMKSIHPVFHFSLLEPVKTSTIPNRHQESPPPIIIEEEEEWEVSQILDSKINRGKLWYLVE
;
A
#
# COMPACT_ATOMS: atom_id res chain seq x y z
N MET A 1 -22.46 -10.28 -11.63
CA MET A 1 -23.37 -10.35 -10.47
C MET A 1 -22.55 -10.91 -9.32
N TYR A 2 -22.45 -10.20 -8.19
CA TYR A 2 -21.68 -10.66 -7.03
C TYR A 2 -22.67 -11.17 -5.97
N VAL A 3 -22.50 -12.42 -5.55
CA VAL A 3 -23.25 -13.04 -4.45
C VAL A 3 -22.46 -12.81 -3.16
N SER A 4 -23.11 -12.72 -2.00
CA SER A 4 -22.37 -12.63 -0.73
C SER A 4 -21.38 -13.80 -0.58
N TYR A 5 -20.24 -13.55 0.07
CA TYR A 5 -19.20 -14.57 0.26
C TYR A 5 -19.72 -15.88 0.88
N HIS A 6 -20.76 -15.77 1.72
CA HIS A 6 -21.37 -16.90 2.42
C HIS A 6 -22.59 -17.48 1.69
N GLN A 7 -22.94 -16.97 0.51
CA GLN A 7 -24.02 -17.48 -0.37
C GLN A 7 -25.42 -17.59 0.27
N TYR A 8 -25.71 -16.88 1.36
CA TYR A 8 -27.02 -16.96 2.03
C TYR A 8 -28.11 -16.08 1.39
N ASP A 9 -27.73 -15.15 0.52
CA ASP A 9 -28.60 -14.15 -0.09
C ASP A 9 -29.02 -14.48 -1.53
N TRP A 10 -28.74 -15.70 -2.00
CA TRP A 10 -29.04 -16.13 -3.37
C TRP A 10 -30.52 -15.97 -3.75
N ASN A 11 -31.43 -16.19 -2.80
CA ASN A 11 -32.87 -16.05 -3.01
C ASN A 11 -33.30 -14.60 -3.32
N THR A 12 -32.52 -13.62 -2.86
CA THR A 12 -32.79 -12.19 -3.05
C THR A 12 -32.43 -11.77 -4.49
N TRP A 13 -31.44 -12.44 -5.08
CA TRP A 13 -30.98 -12.18 -6.44
C TRP A 13 -31.70 -13.01 -7.50
N LEU A 14 -32.42 -14.06 -7.10
CA LEU A 14 -33.09 -14.99 -8.01
C LEU A 14 -34.05 -14.30 -9.00
N PRO A 15 -34.94 -13.37 -8.57
CA PRO A 15 -35.82 -12.67 -9.51
C PRO A 15 -35.05 -11.82 -10.53
N LEU A 16 -33.93 -11.23 -10.13
CA LEU A 16 -33.10 -10.41 -11.02
C LEU A 16 -32.30 -11.28 -12.00
N ALA A 17 -31.81 -12.43 -11.55
CA ALA A 17 -31.14 -13.40 -12.41
C ALA A 17 -32.10 -13.96 -13.47
N GLU A 18 -33.32 -14.35 -13.07
CA GLU A 18 -34.38 -14.80 -13.97
C GLU A 18 -34.74 -13.71 -14.98
N PHE A 19 -34.95 -12.46 -14.52
CA PHE A 19 -35.22 -11.32 -15.39
C PHE A 19 -34.09 -11.10 -16.41
N SER A 20 -32.83 -11.11 -15.97
CA SER A 20 -31.67 -10.89 -16.86
C SER A 20 -31.52 -12.01 -17.88
N TYR A 21 -31.74 -13.25 -17.46
CA TYR A 21 -31.68 -14.42 -18.34
C TYR A 21 -32.78 -14.37 -19.40
N ASN A 22 -34.02 -14.12 -18.97
CA ASN A 22 -35.17 -14.06 -19.86
C ASN A 22 -35.12 -12.88 -20.84
N ASN A 23 -34.42 -11.80 -20.48
CA ASN A 23 -34.21 -10.61 -21.31
C ASN A 23 -32.94 -10.68 -22.18
N SER A 24 -32.20 -11.80 -22.14
CA SER A 24 -30.99 -12.00 -22.96
C SER A 24 -31.30 -12.79 -24.24
N ASP A 25 -30.60 -12.46 -25.32
CA ASP A 25 -30.79 -13.16 -26.59
C ASP A 25 -30.38 -14.63 -26.50
N HIS A 26 -31.30 -15.53 -26.82
CA HIS A 26 -30.99 -16.95 -26.88
C HIS A 26 -30.22 -17.27 -28.17
N SER A 27 -29.19 -18.13 -28.07
CA SER A 27 -28.22 -18.36 -29.15
C SER A 27 -28.83 -18.82 -30.48
N SER A 28 -29.90 -19.61 -30.42
CA SER A 28 -30.54 -20.25 -31.57
C SER A 28 -31.58 -19.36 -32.27
N THR A 29 -32.32 -18.53 -31.53
CA THR A 29 -33.40 -17.69 -32.06
C THR A 29 -32.96 -16.24 -32.28
N LYS A 30 -31.83 -15.84 -31.69
CA LYS A 30 -31.32 -14.45 -31.70
C LYS A 30 -32.35 -13.44 -31.18
N GLN A 31 -33.23 -13.90 -30.30
CA GLN A 31 -34.27 -13.12 -29.65
C GLN A 31 -34.33 -13.50 -28.17
N SER A 32 -34.65 -12.51 -27.34
CA SER A 32 -34.97 -12.70 -25.93
C SER A 32 -36.25 -13.53 -25.76
N THR A 33 -36.32 -14.31 -24.67
CA THR A 33 -37.50 -15.13 -24.38
C THR A 33 -38.75 -14.28 -24.13
N PHE A 34 -38.60 -13.08 -23.55
CA PHE A 34 -39.71 -12.13 -23.38
C PHE A 34 -40.23 -11.65 -24.74
N PHE A 35 -39.34 -11.36 -25.69
CA PHE A 35 -39.73 -11.01 -27.05
C PHE A 35 -40.49 -12.15 -27.73
N THR A 36 -40.04 -13.41 -27.59
CA THR A 36 -40.74 -14.54 -28.23
C THR A 36 -42.12 -14.81 -27.63
N VAL A 37 -42.30 -14.60 -26.32
CA VAL A 37 -43.58 -14.91 -25.63
C VAL A 37 -44.56 -13.72 -25.67
N TYR A 38 -44.07 -12.50 -25.58
CA TYR A 38 -44.88 -11.30 -25.39
C TYR A 38 -44.66 -10.23 -26.48
N GLU A 39 -43.81 -10.50 -27.48
CA GLU A 39 -43.47 -9.58 -28.58
C GLU A 39 -42.92 -8.22 -28.13
N ARG A 40 -42.49 -8.13 -26.87
CA ARG A 40 -41.93 -6.93 -26.25
C ARG A 40 -40.90 -7.31 -25.22
N ASP A 41 -39.74 -6.67 -25.29
CA ASP A 41 -38.75 -6.75 -24.21
C ASP A 41 -39.03 -5.67 -23.15
N PRO A 42 -39.12 -6.04 -21.87
CA PRO A 42 -39.23 -5.06 -20.79
C PRO A 42 -37.94 -4.24 -20.73
N GLN A 43 -38.03 -2.99 -21.14
CA GLN A 43 -37.02 -2.00 -20.84
C GLN A 43 -37.11 -1.71 -19.34
N PHE A 44 -35.99 -1.78 -18.63
CA PHE A 44 -35.91 -1.22 -17.28
C PHE A 44 -36.07 0.28 -17.47
N GLU A 45 -37.28 0.81 -17.29
CA GLU A 45 -37.45 2.24 -17.17
C GLU A 45 -36.54 2.64 -16.03
N SER A 46 -35.48 3.39 -16.34
CA SER A 46 -34.60 3.95 -15.34
C SER A 46 -35.52 4.73 -14.41
N VAL A 47 -35.82 4.13 -13.25
CA VAL A 47 -36.58 4.75 -12.17
C VAL A 47 -36.02 6.14 -12.11
N HIS A 48 -36.83 7.15 -12.47
CA HIS A 48 -36.44 8.54 -12.41
C HIS A 48 -35.64 8.67 -11.12
N ILE A 49 -34.33 8.94 -11.25
CA ILE A 49 -33.47 9.05 -10.07
C ILE A 49 -33.96 10.32 -9.41
N THR A 50 -35.00 10.19 -8.59
CA THR A 50 -35.36 11.19 -7.62
C THR A 50 -34.08 11.36 -6.83
N GLN A 51 -33.53 12.56 -6.90
CA GLN A 51 -32.40 12.96 -6.08
C GLN A 51 -32.85 12.91 -4.63
N ASP A 52 -32.86 11.74 -4.01
CA ASP A 52 -33.22 11.63 -2.62
C ASP A 52 -32.58 10.40 -1.99
N THR A 53 -31.66 10.66 -1.03
CA THR A 53 -31.38 10.10 0.33
C THR A 53 -30.89 8.67 0.69
N PRO A 54 -30.67 7.64 -0.18
CA PRO A 54 -29.94 6.43 0.23
C PRO A 54 -28.42 6.60 0.36
N SER A 55 -27.82 7.49 -0.44
CA SER A 55 -26.37 7.69 -0.47
C SER A 55 -25.84 8.28 0.84
N GLU A 56 -26.57 9.23 1.44
CA GLU A 56 -26.18 9.86 2.71
C GLU A 56 -26.23 8.88 3.88
N ARG A 57 -27.27 8.04 3.96
CA ARG A 57 -27.37 7.01 5.01
C ARG A 57 -26.26 5.97 4.91
N LEU A 58 -25.92 5.55 3.69
CA LEU A 58 -24.79 4.65 3.47
C LEU A 58 -23.46 5.33 3.84
N SER A 59 -23.27 6.58 3.43
CA SER A 59 -22.05 7.34 3.69
C SER A 59 -21.83 7.57 5.18
N THR A 60 -22.87 7.96 5.92
CA THR A 60 -22.80 8.14 7.38
C THR A 60 -22.50 6.83 8.10
N LYS A 61 -23.10 5.71 7.65
CA LYS A 61 -22.80 4.38 8.18
C LYS A 61 -21.35 3.94 7.90
N ILE A 62 -20.82 4.20 6.71
CA ILE A 62 -19.43 3.90 6.37
C ILE A 62 -18.49 4.74 7.25
N GLN A 63 -18.76 6.04 7.39
CA GLN A 63 -17.97 6.93 8.23
C GLN A 63 -17.98 6.51 9.70
N SER A 64 -19.13 6.09 10.24
CA SER A 64 -19.21 5.62 11.63
C SER A 64 -18.36 4.37 11.84
N VAL A 65 -18.45 3.40 10.92
CA VAL A 65 -17.64 2.17 10.98
C VAL A 65 -16.15 2.48 10.87
N GLN A 66 -15.76 3.38 9.96
CA GLN A 66 -14.36 3.81 9.84
C GLN A 66 -13.84 4.46 11.12
N GLN A 67 -14.65 5.31 11.75
CA GLN A 67 -14.30 5.96 13.01
C GLN A 67 -14.14 4.95 14.15
N ASP A 68 -15.01 3.94 14.21
CA ASP A 68 -14.94 2.89 15.22
C ASP A 68 -13.67 2.04 15.07
N VAL A 69 -13.37 1.60 13.84
CA VAL A 69 -12.14 0.85 13.55
C VAL A 69 -10.88 1.64 13.93
N LYS A 70 -10.85 2.94 13.61
CA LYS A 70 -9.74 3.81 13.97
C LYS A 70 -9.55 3.90 15.48
N ARG A 71 -10.65 4.05 16.23
CA ARG A 71 -10.62 4.10 17.71
C ARG A 71 -10.04 2.83 18.31
N GLU A 72 -10.51 1.67 17.85
CA GLU A 72 -10.02 0.37 18.33
C GLU A 72 -8.54 0.17 18.00
N LEU A 73 -8.10 0.57 16.81
CA LEU A 73 -6.68 0.54 16.43
C LEU A 73 -5.82 1.40 17.36
N GLU A 74 -6.25 2.62 17.69
CA GLU A 74 -5.54 3.49 18.62
C GLU A 74 -5.43 2.85 20.02
N VAL A 75 -6.52 2.24 20.52
CA VAL A 75 -6.51 1.51 21.79
C VAL A 75 -5.53 0.35 21.75
N VAL A 76 -5.56 -0.46 20.69
CA VAL A 76 -4.66 -1.60 20.50
C VAL A 76 -3.21 -1.13 20.45
N ILE A 77 -2.88 -0.12 19.63
CA ILE A 77 -1.53 0.44 19.52
C ILE A 77 -1.03 0.93 20.89
N ASN A 78 -1.86 1.65 21.64
CA ASN A 78 -1.49 2.12 22.98
C ASN A 78 -1.27 0.96 23.97
N SER A 79 -2.10 -0.08 23.89
CA SER A 79 -1.92 -1.28 24.73
C SER A 79 -0.59 -1.99 24.42
N PHE A 80 -0.26 -2.18 23.13
CA PHE A 80 1.02 -2.75 22.69
C PHE A 80 2.20 -1.90 23.14
N LYS A 81 2.11 -0.58 23.00
CA LYS A 81 3.12 0.36 23.50
C LYS A 81 3.35 0.17 25.00
N SER A 82 2.29 0.19 25.80
CA SER A 82 2.39 -0.01 27.25
C SER A 82 2.99 -1.36 27.63
N TYR A 83 2.70 -2.42 26.87
CA TYR A 83 3.26 -3.74 27.10
C TYR A 83 4.76 -3.79 26.77
N ALA A 84 5.15 -3.25 25.61
CA ALA A 84 6.55 -3.17 25.21
C ALA A 84 7.36 -2.32 26.20
N ASP A 85 6.83 -1.17 26.59
CA ASP A 85 7.51 -0.22 27.49
C ASP A 85 7.76 -0.82 28.89
N LYS A 86 6.91 -1.74 29.38
CA LYS A 86 7.17 -2.49 30.64
C LYS A 86 8.48 -3.28 30.63
N SER A 87 8.88 -3.78 29.46
CA SER A 87 10.07 -4.61 29.28
C SER A 87 11.30 -3.83 28.83
N ARG A 88 11.15 -2.53 28.54
CA ARG A 88 12.24 -1.66 28.07
C ARG A 88 12.87 -0.96 29.26
N ALA A 89 14.18 -1.08 29.39
CA ALA A 89 14.95 -0.14 30.19
C ALA A 89 14.97 1.23 29.50
N SER A 90 15.13 2.29 30.29
CA SER A 90 15.41 3.63 29.75
C SER A 90 16.62 3.53 28.80
N PRO A 91 16.58 4.18 27.62
CA PRO A 91 17.75 4.23 26.77
C PRO A 91 18.96 4.72 27.56
N PRO A 92 20.11 4.03 27.51
CA PRO A 92 21.30 4.50 28.18
C PRO A 92 21.68 5.89 27.64
N ILE A 93 22.04 6.79 28.56
CA ILE A 93 22.56 8.11 28.20
C ILE A 93 23.99 7.89 27.72
N PHE A 94 24.24 8.17 26.44
CA PHE A 94 25.58 8.12 25.86
C PHE A 94 26.25 9.49 25.99
N ASN A 95 27.44 9.52 26.58
CA ASN A 95 28.32 10.67 26.60
C ASN A 95 29.35 10.58 25.47
N PRO A 96 29.91 11.71 24.98
CA PRO A 96 31.01 11.70 24.02
C PRO A 96 32.18 10.84 24.54
N GLY A 97 32.47 9.74 23.83
CA GLY A 97 33.49 8.76 24.21
C GLY A 97 32.98 7.39 24.68
N ASP A 98 31.67 7.22 24.89
CA ASP A 98 31.05 5.92 25.25
C ASP A 98 30.98 4.96 24.06
N MET A 99 31.06 5.47 22.83
CA MET A 99 30.97 4.69 21.58
C MET A 99 32.30 4.04 21.13
N LYS A 100 33.35 4.03 21.95
CA LYS A 100 34.69 3.49 21.59
C LYS A 100 34.70 2.00 21.19
N SER A 101 33.64 1.25 21.49
CA SER A 101 33.51 -0.18 21.17
C SER A 101 32.48 -0.48 20.07
N ILE A 102 31.81 0.54 19.50
CA ILE A 102 30.91 0.34 18.37
C ILE A 102 31.75 0.47 17.11
N HIS A 103 32.07 -0.66 16.49
CA HIS A 103 32.79 -0.66 15.23
C HIS A 103 31.84 -0.15 14.12
N PRO A 104 32.31 0.72 13.20
CA PRO A 104 31.53 1.18 12.05
C PRO A 104 31.45 0.07 10.98
N VAL A 105 30.93 -1.10 11.37
CA VAL A 105 30.80 -2.29 10.53
C VAL A 105 29.31 -2.58 10.44
N PHE A 106 28.68 -2.12 9.37
CA PHE A 106 27.38 -2.63 8.97
C PHE A 106 27.58 -3.92 8.18
N HIS A 107 26.69 -4.88 8.36
CA HIS A 107 26.73 -6.14 7.62
C HIS A 107 26.34 -5.85 6.16
N PHE A 108 27.17 -6.24 5.18
CA PHE A 108 26.95 -5.98 3.75
C PHE A 108 25.60 -6.48 3.22
N SER A 109 25.00 -7.51 3.85
CA SER A 109 23.66 -7.99 3.51
C SER A 109 22.54 -7.00 3.81
N LEU A 110 22.82 -5.94 4.58
CA LEU A 110 21.89 -4.82 4.80
C LEU A 110 21.96 -3.79 3.67
N LEU A 111 22.95 -3.89 2.77
CA LEU A 111 22.99 -3.10 1.55
C LEU A 111 22.06 -3.75 0.52
N GLU A 112 21.01 -3.03 0.14
CA GLU A 112 20.22 -3.38 -1.02
C GLU A 112 20.74 -2.64 -2.27
N PRO A 113 20.86 -3.30 -3.43
CA PRO A 113 21.18 -2.62 -4.68
C PRO A 113 20.16 -1.50 -4.97
N VAL A 114 20.66 -0.33 -5.38
CA VAL A 114 19.82 0.81 -5.76
C VAL A 114 18.94 0.42 -6.95
N LYS A 115 17.62 0.52 -6.78
CA LYS A 115 16.65 0.25 -7.85
C LYS A 115 16.40 1.53 -8.64
N THR A 116 16.91 1.60 -9.86
CA THR A 116 16.56 2.68 -10.80
C THR A 116 15.14 2.50 -11.29
N SER A 117 14.35 3.58 -11.28
CA SER A 117 12.99 3.59 -11.83
C SER A 117 12.99 3.19 -13.32
N THR A 118 12.13 2.23 -13.70
CA THR A 118 11.92 1.80 -15.11
C THR A 118 10.92 2.70 -15.86
N ILE A 119 10.28 3.65 -15.17
CA ILE A 119 9.26 4.54 -15.75
C ILE A 119 9.94 5.62 -16.61
N PRO A 120 9.55 5.82 -17.88
CA PRO A 120 10.11 6.85 -18.74
C PRO A 120 9.89 8.26 -18.14
N ASN A 121 10.89 9.14 -18.24
CA ASN A 121 10.93 10.49 -17.65
C ASN A 121 10.89 10.58 -16.11
N ARG A 122 11.05 9.47 -15.38
CA ARG A 122 11.18 9.51 -13.91
C ARG A 122 12.65 9.38 -13.49
N HIS A 123 13.30 10.51 -13.29
CA HIS A 123 14.61 10.57 -12.64
C HIS A 123 14.40 10.70 -11.12
N GLN A 124 14.97 9.78 -10.34
CA GLN A 124 15.11 9.97 -8.90
C GLN A 124 16.40 10.76 -8.69
N GLU A 125 16.30 11.98 -8.17
CA GLU A 125 17.49 12.73 -7.79
C GLU A 125 18.19 11.99 -6.65
N SER A 126 19.52 11.87 -6.76
CA SER A 126 20.33 11.30 -5.68
C SER A 126 20.05 12.08 -4.40
N PRO A 127 19.84 11.41 -3.25
CA PRO A 127 19.66 12.12 -2.00
C PRO A 127 20.87 13.02 -1.73
N PRO A 128 20.69 14.27 -1.28
CA PRO A 128 21.79 15.16 -1.00
C PRO A 128 22.70 14.59 0.11
N PRO A 129 24.01 14.91 0.10
CA PRO A 129 24.93 14.47 1.13
C PRO A 129 24.44 14.88 2.52
N ILE A 130 24.40 13.93 3.46
CA ILE A 130 24.08 14.19 4.86
C ILE A 130 25.39 14.59 5.56
N ILE A 131 25.47 15.83 6.03
CA ILE A 131 26.61 16.33 6.79
C ILE A 131 26.48 15.82 8.23
N ILE A 132 27.43 15.01 8.70
CA ILE A 132 27.57 14.59 10.10
C ILE A 132 28.86 15.24 10.64
N GLU A 133 28.75 16.03 11.72
CA GLU A 133 29.89 16.56 12.48
C GLU A 133 30.84 17.55 11.75
N GLU A 134 30.33 18.39 10.84
CA GLU A 134 31.05 19.57 10.27
C GLU A 134 32.40 19.30 9.56
N GLU A 135 32.78 18.05 9.30
CA GLU A 135 33.98 17.72 8.50
C GLU A 135 33.64 17.46 7.02
N GLU A 136 34.43 18.04 6.11
CA GLU A 136 34.30 17.90 4.66
C GLU A 136 34.70 16.47 4.21
N GLU A 137 33.71 15.63 3.89
CA GLU A 137 33.95 14.39 3.15
C GLU A 137 33.95 14.67 1.64
N TRP A 138 35.08 14.42 0.98
CA TRP A 138 35.24 14.58 -0.46
C TRP A 138 34.82 13.30 -1.20
N GLU A 139 33.96 13.45 -2.21
CA GLU A 139 33.58 12.35 -3.10
C GLU A 139 34.77 12.02 -4.02
N VAL A 140 35.41 10.87 -3.78
CA VAL A 140 36.55 10.39 -4.58
C VAL A 140 36.05 10.00 -5.96
N SER A 141 36.40 10.77 -6.99
CA SER A 141 35.86 10.62 -8.35
C SER A 141 36.20 9.26 -8.98
N GLN A 142 37.46 8.84 -8.87
CA GLN A 142 37.90 7.51 -9.28
C GLN A 142 39.20 7.12 -8.57
N ILE A 143 39.31 5.87 -8.12
CA ILE A 143 40.57 5.31 -7.63
C ILE A 143 41.30 4.71 -8.84
N LEU A 144 42.45 5.27 -9.19
CA LEU A 144 43.28 4.81 -10.30
C LEU A 144 44.19 3.64 -9.90
N ASP A 145 44.67 3.63 -8.64
CA ASP A 145 45.57 2.59 -8.15
C ASP A 145 45.56 2.51 -6.61
N SER A 146 46.03 1.40 -6.04
CA SER A 146 46.23 1.24 -4.60
C SER A 146 47.53 0.51 -4.30
N LYS A 147 48.27 0.96 -3.28
CA LYS A 147 49.51 0.31 -2.85
C LYS A 147 49.69 0.29 -1.34
N ILE A 148 50.35 -0.74 -0.84
CA ILE A 148 50.71 -0.86 0.58
C ILE A 148 52.15 -0.41 0.76
N ASN A 149 52.39 0.60 1.60
CA ASN A 149 53.71 1.05 1.97
C ASN A 149 53.83 1.12 3.50
N ARG A 150 54.81 0.41 4.08
CA ARG A 150 55.04 0.31 5.54
C ARG A 150 53.77 -0.05 6.33
N GLY A 151 52.97 -0.98 5.80
CA GLY A 151 51.74 -1.45 6.45
C GLY A 151 50.57 -0.46 6.39
N LYS A 152 50.72 0.67 5.69
CA LYS A 152 49.62 1.62 5.42
C LYS A 152 49.19 1.52 3.96
N LEU A 153 47.88 1.51 3.74
CA LEU A 153 47.26 1.49 2.42
C LEU A 153 47.17 2.93 1.89
N TRP A 154 47.63 3.12 0.65
CA TRP A 154 47.60 4.39 -0.06
C TRP A 154 46.79 4.21 -1.35
N TYR A 155 45.98 5.20 -1.67
CA TYR A 155 45.19 5.23 -2.90
C TYR A 155 45.68 6.37 -3.80
N LEU A 156 45.77 6.09 -5.10
CA LEU A 156 45.96 7.09 -6.13
C LEU A 156 44.58 7.52 -6.62
N VAL A 157 44.24 8.79 -6.42
CA VAL A 157 42.94 9.39 -6.77
C VAL A 157 43.15 10.35 -7.96
N GLU A 158 42.18 10.40 -8.86
CA GLU A 158 42.08 11.37 -9.97
C GLU A 158 41.51 12.72 -9.52
#